data_AF-A0A521C534-F1
#
_entry.id   AF-A0A521C534-F1
#
_cell.length_a   1.000
_cell.length_b   1.000
_cell.length_c   1.000
_cell.angle_alpha   90.00
_cell.angle_beta   90.00
_cell.angle_gamma   90.00
#
_symmetry.space_group_name_H-M   'P 1'
#
loop_
_entity.id
_entity.type
_entity.pdbx_description
1 polymer ?
#
loop_
_entity_poly.entity_id
_entity_poly.type
_entity_poly.pdbx_seq_one_letter_code
_entity_poly.pdbx_strand_id
1 'polypeptide(L)'
;MILEVFGLFILFVATLGLLPLMVYVFWLLERSKRAIIEGMAQLDVNLRNRLGWAPEEYISIWNIAAPFRLGWQAWGELSQKQALVLQRVLMHGLPEFAGIPDEVRKAVRTYRCCFGLIFAVGAVLVFLPAHYSLSHKAAELTGWPAIIWFTAFGLAVCPLFFLPSQKFRKWPAPEEIK
;
A
#
# COMPACT_ATOMS: atom_id res chain seq x y z
N MET A 1 -3.56 -23.80 -28.99
CA MET A 1 -2.30 -24.42 -28.54
C MET A 1 -1.06 -23.54 -28.72
N ILE A 2 -0.54 -23.26 -29.93
CA ILE A 2 0.72 -22.49 -30.08
C ILE A 2 0.62 -21.05 -29.54
N LEU A 3 -0.49 -20.36 -29.82
CA LEU A 3 -0.73 -18.99 -29.34
C LEU A 3 -0.88 -18.93 -27.80
N GLU A 4 -1.49 -19.94 -27.19
CA GLU A 4 -1.68 -20.04 -25.74
C GLU A 4 -0.36 -20.32 -25.01
N VAL A 5 0.47 -21.21 -25.56
CA VAL A 5 1.81 -21.50 -25.03
C VAL A 5 2.70 -20.26 -25.12
N PHE A 6 2.61 -19.50 -26.21
CA PHE A 6 3.34 -18.24 -26.36
C PHE A 6 2.86 -17.16 -25.39
N GLY A 7 1.54 -17.05 -25.17
CA GLY A 7 0.96 -16.14 -24.16
C GLY A 7 1.38 -16.47 -22.74
N LEU A 8 1.40 -17.76 -22.37
CA LEU A 8 1.91 -18.24 -21.07
C LEU A 8 3.41 -17.95 -20.91
N PHE A 9 4.20 -18.12 -21.98
CA PHE A 9 5.62 -17.80 -21.96
C PHE A 9 5.86 -16.30 -21.73
N ILE A 10 5.13 -15.42 -22.42
CA ILE A 10 5.20 -13.97 -22.20
C ILE A 10 4.81 -13.61 -20.76
N LEU A 11 3.74 -14.21 -20.23
CA LEU A 11 3.31 -13.99 -18.84
C LEU A 11 4.40 -14.41 -17.84
N PHE A 12 5.03 -15.57 -18.08
CA PHE A 12 6.11 -16.08 -17.26
C PHE A 12 7.34 -15.16 -17.27
N VAL A 13 7.78 -14.74 -18.46
CA VAL A 13 8.91 -13.81 -18.63
C VAL A 13 8.61 -12.45 -18.01
N ALA A 14 7.41 -11.91 -18.20
CA ALA A 14 7.00 -10.65 -17.59
C ALA A 14 6.96 -10.74 -16.05
N THR A 15 6.43 -11.84 -15.51
CA THR A 15 6.37 -12.06 -14.06
C THR A 15 7.76 -12.18 -13.45
N LEU A 16 8.66 -12.95 -14.08
CA LEU A 16 10.05 -13.06 -13.64
C LEU A 16 10.81 -11.75 -13.77
N GLY A 17 10.59 -10.99 -14.84
CA GLY A 17 11.21 -9.67 -15.03
C GLY A 17 10.75 -8.62 -14.03
N LEU A 18 9.51 -8.72 -13.54
CA LEU A 18 8.97 -7.84 -12.50
C LEU A 18 9.43 -8.22 -11.08
N LEU A 19 9.91 -9.44 -10.87
CA LEU A 19 10.25 -9.94 -9.54
C LEU A 19 11.40 -9.13 -8.87
N PRO A 20 12.54 -8.83 -9.55
CA PRO A 20 13.58 -7.98 -8.98
C PRO A 20 13.10 -6.57 -8.67
N LEU A 21 12.24 -6.01 -9.54
CA LEU A 21 11.62 -4.70 -9.33
C LEU A 21 10.74 -4.73 -8.07
N MET A 22 9.92 -5.77 -7.91
CA MET A 22 9.07 -5.92 -6.73
C MET A 22 9.90 -6.07 -5.45
N VAL A 23 10.98 -6.87 -5.46
CA VAL A 23 11.90 -6.98 -4.32
C VAL A 23 12.48 -5.62 -3.94
N TYR A 24 12.94 -4.84 -4.93
CA TYR A 24 13.45 -3.50 -4.69
C TYR A 24 12.37 -2.55 -4.13
N VAL A 25 11.16 -2.58 -4.70
CA VAL A 25 10.03 -1.76 -4.25
C VAL A 25 9.60 -2.12 -2.83
N PHE A 26 9.55 -3.40 -2.47
CA PHE A 26 9.25 -3.87 -1.12
C PHE A 26 10.32 -3.43 -0.13
N TRP A 27 11.60 -3.54 -0.49
CA TRP A 27 12.69 -3.04 0.34
C TRP A 27 12.60 -1.52 0.57
N LEU A 28 12.28 -0.76 -0.47
CA LEU A 28 12.13 0.69 -0.38
C LEU A 28 10.87 1.10 0.40
N LEU A 29 9.77 0.35 0.25
CA LEU A 29 8.55 0.49 1.05
C LEU A 29 8.84 0.26 2.53
N GLU A 30 9.63 -0.77 2.85
CA GLU A 30 10.00 -1.09 4.22
C GLU A 30 10.87 0.00 4.84
N ARG A 31 11.92 0.43 4.13
CA ARG A 31 12.81 1.49 4.58
C ARG A 31 12.05 2.81 4.80
N SER A 32 11.13 3.15 3.90
CA SER A 32 10.31 4.36 4.03
C SER A 32 9.31 4.25 5.18
N LYS A 33 8.63 3.10 5.35
CA LYS A 33 7.77 2.83 6.51
C LYS A 33 8.53 3.03 7.82
N ARG A 34 9.74 2.48 7.92
CA ARG A 34 10.59 2.61 9.11
C ARG A 34 10.93 4.06 9.41
N ALA A 35 11.41 4.80 8.41
CA ALA A 35 11.74 6.22 8.56
C ALA A 35 10.53 7.07 8.98
N ILE A 36 9.33 6.74 8.49
CA ILE A 36 8.08 7.41 8.91
C ILE A 36 7.78 7.14 10.37
N ILE A 37 7.82 5.87 10.80
CA ILE A 37 7.46 5.50 12.16
C ILE A 37 8.48 6.03 13.17
N GLU A 38 9.78 5.81 12.91
CA GLU A 38 10.85 6.28 13.79
C GLU A 38 10.92 7.82 13.83
N GLY A 39 10.74 8.48 12.67
CA GLY A 39 10.72 9.95 12.60
C GLY A 39 9.54 10.57 13.34
N MET A 40 8.38 9.93 13.30
CA MET A 40 7.21 10.38 14.08
C MET A 40 7.32 10.02 15.56
N ALA A 41 8.04 8.95 15.92
CA ALA A 41 8.29 8.56 17.31
C ALA A 41 9.21 9.54 18.05
N GLN A 42 10.03 10.31 17.33
CA GLN A 42 10.89 11.38 17.89
C GLN A 42 10.10 12.64 18.30
N LEU A 43 8.83 12.76 17.90
CA LEU A 43 7.98 13.86 18.33
C LEU A 43 7.63 13.75 19.82
N ASP A 44 7.40 14.90 20.46
CA ASP A 44 6.96 14.94 21.86
C ASP A 44 5.72 14.06 22.09
N VAL A 45 5.69 13.38 23.23
CA VAL A 45 4.61 12.44 23.62
C VAL A 45 3.25 13.13 23.56
N ASN A 46 3.17 14.39 24.02
CA ASN A 46 1.93 15.15 23.98
C ASN A 46 1.46 15.44 22.55
N LEU A 47 2.40 15.76 21.66
CA LEU A 47 2.10 16.03 20.25
C LEU A 47 1.65 14.74 19.54
N ARG A 48 2.30 13.61 19.80
CA ARG A 48 1.89 12.29 19.28
C ARG A 48 0.48 11.93 19.72
N ASN A 49 0.18 12.09 21.02
CA ASN A 49 -1.15 11.83 21.56
C ASN A 49 -2.22 12.73 20.92
N ARG A 50 -1.94 14.02 20.74
CA ARG A 50 -2.85 14.97 20.06
C ARG A 50 -3.09 14.60 18.60
N LEU A 51 -2.06 14.15 17.88
CA LEU A 51 -2.17 13.66 16.50
C LEU A 51 -2.90 12.30 16.39
N GLY A 52 -3.15 11.62 17.50
CA GLY A 52 -3.64 10.25 17.52
C GLY A 52 -2.62 9.27 16.93
N TRP A 53 -1.33 9.57 17.09
CA TRP A 53 -0.22 8.71 16.69
C TRP A 53 0.01 7.64 17.76
N ALA A 54 -0.51 6.44 17.53
CA ALA A 54 -0.41 5.31 18.44
C ALA A 54 0.88 4.44 18.32
N PRO A 55 1.56 4.31 17.16
CA PRO A 55 2.68 3.38 17.06
C PRO A 55 3.96 3.98 17.67
N GLU A 56 4.45 3.34 18.73
CA GLU A 56 5.71 3.70 19.40
C GLU A 56 6.91 3.04 18.74
N GLU A 57 6.77 1.79 18.32
CA GLU A 57 7.84 1.00 17.70
C GLU A 57 7.47 0.60 16.27
N TYR A 58 8.49 0.47 15.44
CA TYR A 58 8.40 -0.10 14.10
C TYR A 58 8.39 -1.64 14.16
N ILE A 59 7.50 -2.26 13.39
CA ILE A 59 7.41 -3.72 13.23
C ILE A 59 7.58 -4.01 11.75
N SER A 60 8.61 -4.78 11.43
CA SER A 60 8.84 -5.20 10.06
C SER A 60 7.80 -6.21 9.60
N ILE A 61 7.38 -6.06 8.35
CA ILE A 61 6.57 -7.05 7.64
C ILE A 61 7.32 -8.38 7.45
N TRP A 62 8.65 -8.37 7.51
CA TRP A 62 9.50 -9.58 7.42
C TRP A 62 9.82 -10.19 8.78
N ASN A 63 9.34 -9.61 9.88
CA ASN A 63 9.60 -10.17 11.21
C ASN A 63 8.62 -11.31 11.52
N ILE A 64 8.88 -12.47 10.91
CA ILE A 64 8.08 -13.69 11.06
C ILE A 64 8.12 -14.22 12.51
N ALA A 65 9.16 -13.87 13.28
CA ALA A 65 9.29 -14.24 14.69
C ALA A 65 8.49 -13.33 15.65
N ALA A 66 8.01 -12.17 15.19
CA ALA A 66 7.30 -11.21 16.04
C ALA A 66 6.04 -11.78 16.73
N PRO A 67 5.17 -12.56 16.05
CA PRO A 67 4.00 -13.17 16.69
C PRO A 67 4.38 -14.16 17.79
N PHE A 68 5.49 -14.88 17.64
CA PHE A 68 5.97 -15.84 18.63
C PHE A 68 6.61 -15.16 19.86
N ARG A 69 7.24 -14.00 19.68
CA ARG A 69 7.87 -13.24 20.78
C ARG A 69 6.87 -12.40 21.58
N LEU A 70 5.91 -11.77 20.90
CA LEU A 70 4.96 -10.83 21.49
C LEU A 70 3.61 -11.48 21.84
N GLY A 71 3.33 -12.64 21.26
CA GLY A 71 1.99 -13.23 21.24
C GLY A 71 1.15 -12.69 20.07
N TRP A 72 0.32 -13.56 19.49
CA TRP A 72 -0.51 -13.26 18.31
C TRP A 72 -1.40 -12.01 18.49
N GLN A 73 -1.99 -11.84 19.68
CA GLN A 73 -2.91 -10.75 19.95
C GLN A 73 -2.20 -9.39 20.02
N ALA A 74 -1.08 -9.32 20.75
CA ALA A 74 -0.29 -8.09 20.85
C ALA A 74 0.36 -7.70 19.50
N TRP A 75 0.86 -8.69 18.76
CA TRP A 75 1.37 -8.46 17.40
C TRP A 75 0.28 -7.94 16.47
N GLY A 76 -0.92 -8.55 16.50
CA GLY A 76 -2.06 -8.12 15.70
C GLY A 76 -2.48 -6.68 16.01
N GLU A 77 -2.55 -6.31 17.29
CA GLU A 77 -2.92 -4.97 17.72
C GLU A 77 -1.88 -3.92 17.27
N LEU A 78 -0.58 -4.20 17.46
CA LEU A 78 0.50 -3.30 17.04
C LEU A 78 0.54 -3.14 15.51
N SER A 79 0.38 -4.24 14.78
CA SER A 79 0.31 -4.24 13.32
C SER A 79 -0.87 -3.42 12.81
N GLN A 80 -2.04 -3.57 13.43
CA GLN A 80 -3.24 -2.80 13.10
C GLN A 80 -3.05 -1.30 13.37
N LYS A 81 -2.49 -0.92 14.52
CA LYS A 81 -2.19 0.49 14.85
C LYS A 81 -1.25 1.11 13.82
N GLN A 82 -0.18 0.41 13.43
CA GLN A 82 0.71 0.87 12.37
C GLN A 82 0.01 1.00 11.03
N ALA A 83 -0.78 0.00 10.64
CA ALA A 83 -1.50 0.00 9.37
C ALA A 83 -2.45 1.20 9.27
N LEU A 84 -3.23 1.48 10.30
CA LEU A 84 -4.17 2.62 10.34
C LEU A 84 -3.46 3.96 10.17
N VAL A 85 -2.33 4.13 10.86
CA VAL A 85 -1.57 5.38 10.81
C VAL A 85 -0.87 5.55 9.45
N LEU A 86 -0.26 4.49 8.92
CA LEU A 86 0.35 4.53 7.58
C LEU A 86 -0.68 4.75 6.48
N GLN A 87 -1.89 4.20 6.63
CA GLN A 87 -3.01 4.46 5.74
C GLN A 87 -3.44 5.94 5.81
N ARG A 88 -3.48 6.54 7.00
CA ARG A 88 -3.70 7.98 7.15
C ARG A 88 -2.61 8.79 6.46
N VAL A 89 -1.33 8.40 6.59
CA VAL A 89 -0.20 9.06 5.92
C VAL A 89 -0.28 8.91 4.39
N LEU A 90 -0.71 7.74 3.89
CA LEU A 90 -0.93 7.50 2.47
C LEU A 90 -1.99 8.44 1.88
N MET A 91 -3.07 8.68 2.63
CA MET A 91 -4.23 9.47 2.20
C MET A 91 -4.05 10.98 2.40
N HIS A 92 -3.53 11.40 3.55
CA HIS A 92 -3.50 12.80 3.98
C HIS A 92 -2.08 13.37 4.10
N GLY A 93 -1.04 12.56 3.88
CA GLY A 93 0.33 12.98 4.11
C GLY A 93 0.66 13.13 5.60
N LEU A 94 1.71 13.90 5.90
CA LEU A 94 2.12 14.21 7.28
C LEU A 94 1.55 15.55 7.74
N PRO A 95 1.34 15.75 9.06
CA PRO A 95 0.94 17.04 9.59
C PRO A 95 2.06 18.08 9.38
N GLU A 96 1.74 19.19 8.71
CA GLU A 96 2.75 20.18 8.30
C GLU A 96 3.38 20.94 9.47
N PHE A 97 2.62 21.10 10.56
CA PHE A 97 2.94 21.91 11.74
C PHE A 97 3.77 21.18 12.80
N ALA A 98 4.01 19.87 12.66
CA ALA A 98 4.61 19.05 13.70
C ALA A 98 6.16 19.11 13.74
N GLY A 99 6.80 20.06 13.06
CA GLY A 99 8.27 20.18 13.05
C GLY A 99 8.98 18.96 12.47
N ILE A 100 8.32 18.20 11.60
CA ILE A 100 8.81 16.92 11.10
C ILE A 100 9.99 17.13 10.13
N PRO A 101 11.12 16.40 10.30
CA PRO A 101 12.28 16.49 9.42
C PRO A 101 11.94 16.21 7.95
N ASP A 102 12.65 16.88 7.04
CA ASP A 102 12.44 16.72 5.59
C ASP A 102 12.73 15.30 5.09
N GLU A 103 13.61 14.56 5.76
CA GLU A 103 13.88 13.16 5.44
C GLU A 103 12.64 12.28 5.59
N VAL A 104 11.83 12.53 6.63
CA VAL A 104 10.57 11.82 6.88
C VAL A 104 9.54 12.21 5.81
N ARG A 105 9.50 13.48 5.41
CA ARG A 105 8.63 13.95 4.30
C ARG A 105 9.02 13.30 2.97
N LYS A 106 10.32 13.17 2.69
CA LYS A 106 10.83 12.43 1.54
C LYS A 106 10.46 10.95 1.62
N ALA A 107 10.59 10.34 2.79
CA ALA A 107 10.18 8.96 3.02
C ALA A 107 8.69 8.74 2.73
N VAL A 108 7.81 9.69 3.09
CA VAL A 108 6.37 9.60 2.74
C VAL A 108 6.12 9.63 1.24
N ARG A 109 6.81 10.51 0.49
CA ARG A 109 6.68 10.52 -0.98
C ARG A 109 7.11 9.17 -1.56
N THR A 110 8.23 8.63 -1.10
CA THR A 110 8.72 7.31 -1.51
C THR A 110 7.72 6.21 -1.13
N TYR A 111 7.18 6.22 0.09
CA TYR A 111 6.19 5.26 0.56
C TYR A 111 4.93 5.24 -0.31
N ARG A 112 4.38 6.42 -0.63
CA ARG A 112 3.21 6.57 -1.51
C ARG A 112 3.51 6.09 -2.94
N CYS A 113 4.70 6.39 -3.45
CA CYS A 113 5.14 5.93 -4.77
C CYS A 113 5.25 4.40 -4.81
N CYS A 114 5.93 3.79 -3.82
CA CYS A 114 6.04 2.34 -3.71
C CYS A 114 4.66 1.67 -3.58
N PHE A 115 3.76 2.23 -2.77
CA PHE A 115 2.40 1.71 -2.64
C PHE A 115 1.65 1.74 -3.98
N GLY A 116 1.74 2.85 -4.73
CA GLY A 116 1.16 2.96 -6.07
C GLY A 116 1.76 1.96 -7.06
N LEU A 117 3.08 1.73 -7.02
CA LEU A 117 3.74 0.74 -7.87
C LEU A 117 3.31 -0.69 -7.54
N ILE A 118 3.22 -1.05 -6.25
CA ILE A 118 2.73 -2.38 -5.84
C ILE A 118 1.29 -2.57 -6.31
N PHE A 119 0.45 -1.55 -6.17
CA PHE A 119 -0.93 -1.60 -6.65
C PHE A 119 -0.99 -1.75 -8.17
N ALA A 120 -0.19 -0.99 -8.93
CA ALA A 120 -0.13 -1.07 -10.38
C ALA A 120 0.33 -2.46 -10.86
N VAL A 121 1.36 -3.03 -10.23
CA VAL A 121 1.84 -4.38 -10.57
C VAL A 121 0.81 -5.43 -10.20
N GLY A 122 0.21 -5.35 -9.01
CA GLY A 122 -0.87 -6.26 -8.59
C GLY A 122 -2.07 -6.19 -9.53
N ALA A 123 -2.46 -4.99 -9.95
CA ALA A 123 -3.46 -4.77 -10.98
C ALA A 123 -3.07 -5.50 -12.28
N VAL A 124 -1.87 -5.27 -12.83
CA VAL A 124 -1.42 -5.96 -14.05
C VAL A 124 -1.46 -7.48 -13.90
N LEU A 125 -1.00 -8.03 -12.76
CA LEU A 125 -0.98 -9.48 -12.51
C LEU A 125 -2.38 -10.11 -12.38
N VAL A 126 -3.39 -9.35 -11.94
CA VAL A 126 -4.79 -9.82 -11.91
C VAL A 126 -5.47 -9.60 -13.26
N PHE A 127 -5.18 -8.48 -13.92
CA PHE A 127 -5.83 -8.06 -15.17
C PHE A 127 -5.30 -8.79 -16.40
N LEU A 128 -4.02 -9.17 -16.46
CA LEU A 128 -3.49 -9.94 -17.61
C LEU A 128 -4.14 -11.33 -17.73
N PRO A 129 -4.19 -12.16 -16.66
CA PRO A 129 -4.83 -13.47 -16.72
C PRO A 129 -6.34 -13.35 -16.93
N ALA A 130 -6.97 -12.36 -16.29
CA ALA A 130 -8.37 -12.02 -16.53
C ALA A 130 -8.59 -11.66 -18.01
N HIS A 131 -7.69 -10.90 -18.64
CA HIS A 131 -7.74 -10.63 -20.07
C HIS A 131 -7.66 -11.91 -20.89
N TYR A 132 -6.69 -12.78 -20.64
CA TYR A 132 -6.59 -14.03 -21.40
C TYR A 132 -7.82 -14.93 -21.22
N SER A 133 -8.42 -14.97 -20.03
CA SER A 133 -9.58 -15.83 -19.73
C SER A 133 -10.94 -15.23 -20.14
N LEU A 134 -11.14 -13.93 -19.94
CA LEU A 134 -12.41 -13.22 -20.21
C LEU A 134 -12.45 -12.63 -21.62
N SER A 135 -11.35 -12.26 -22.27
CA SER A 135 -11.42 -11.69 -23.63
C SER A 135 -12.03 -12.66 -24.63
N HIS A 136 -11.79 -13.97 -24.48
CA HIS A 136 -12.41 -15.00 -25.30
C HIS A 136 -13.93 -15.13 -25.06
N LYS A 137 -14.43 -14.89 -23.83
CA LYS A 137 -15.84 -15.06 -23.48
C LYS A 137 -16.67 -13.77 -23.51
N ALA A 138 -16.06 -12.63 -23.17
CA ALA A 138 -16.74 -11.33 -23.05
C ALA A 138 -16.85 -10.58 -24.39
N ALA A 139 -15.90 -10.78 -25.31
CA ALA A 139 -15.98 -10.24 -26.67
C ALA A 139 -17.16 -10.84 -27.46
N GLU A 140 -17.45 -12.13 -27.25
CA GLU A 140 -18.61 -12.82 -27.85
C GLU A 140 -19.95 -12.37 -27.27
N LEU A 141 -19.99 -11.99 -25.99
CA LEU A 141 -21.24 -11.69 -25.27
C LEU A 141 -21.65 -10.22 -25.28
N THR A 142 -20.69 -9.28 -25.34
CA THR A 142 -20.99 -7.84 -25.11
C THR A 142 -20.63 -6.93 -26.26
N GLY A 143 -19.78 -7.34 -27.20
CA GLY A 143 -19.31 -6.52 -28.33
C GLY A 143 -18.45 -5.32 -27.94
N TRP A 144 -18.12 -5.14 -26.65
CA TRP A 144 -17.33 -4.01 -26.16
C TRP A 144 -15.85 -4.39 -26.09
N PRO A 145 -14.92 -3.47 -26.45
CA PRO A 145 -13.50 -3.69 -26.31
C PRO A 145 -13.14 -4.02 -24.86
N ALA A 146 -12.34 -5.06 -24.65
CA ALA A 146 -11.97 -5.53 -23.33
C ALA A 146 -11.36 -4.40 -22.45
N ILE A 147 -10.68 -3.42 -23.08
CA ILE A 147 -10.19 -2.17 -22.47
C ILE A 147 -11.23 -1.45 -21.60
N ILE A 148 -12.50 -1.40 -22.00
CA ILE A 148 -13.56 -0.66 -21.29
C ILE A 148 -13.96 -1.40 -20.00
N TRP A 149 -14.07 -2.73 -20.06
CA TRP A 149 -14.27 -3.57 -18.88
C TRP A 149 -13.08 -3.47 -17.91
N PHE A 150 -11.85 -3.37 -18.43
CA PHE A 150 -10.65 -3.18 -17.61
C PHE A 150 -10.61 -1.83 -16.90
N THR A 151 -11.00 -0.74 -17.58
CA THR A 151 -11.03 0.58 -16.94
C THR A 151 -12.13 0.62 -15.88
N ALA A 152 -13.29 0.05 -16.15
CA ALA A 152 -14.39 -0.03 -15.19
C ALA A 152 -14.05 -0.89 -13.97
N PHE A 153 -13.40 -2.03 -14.14
CA PHE A 153 -13.02 -2.89 -13.01
C PHE A 153 -11.85 -2.30 -12.20
N GLY A 154 -10.84 -1.69 -12.85
CA GLY A 154 -9.80 -0.93 -12.16
C GLY A 154 -10.37 0.23 -11.33
N LEU A 155 -11.33 0.97 -11.90
CA LEU A 155 -12.07 2.02 -11.19
C LEU A 155 -13.01 1.49 -10.10
N ALA A 156 -13.50 0.25 -10.20
CA ALA A 156 -14.35 -0.37 -9.18
C ALA A 156 -13.55 -0.98 -8.02
N VAL A 157 -12.34 -1.51 -8.29
CA VAL A 157 -11.46 -2.13 -7.30
C VAL A 157 -10.63 -1.09 -6.54
N CYS A 158 -10.23 0.03 -7.16
CA CYS A 158 -9.58 1.14 -6.45
C CYS A 158 -10.35 1.55 -5.18
N PRO A 159 -11.67 1.84 -5.23
CA PRO A 159 -12.49 2.14 -4.06
C PRO A 159 -12.52 1.04 -3.01
N LEU A 160 -12.40 -0.25 -3.37
CA LEU A 160 -12.44 -1.37 -2.42
C LEU A 160 -11.17 -1.47 -1.55
N PHE A 161 -10.01 -1.05 -2.06
CA PHE A 161 -8.79 -0.89 -1.25
C PHE A 161 -8.77 0.43 -0.46
N PHE A 162 -9.51 1.42 -0.93
CA PHE A 162 -9.77 2.68 -0.23
C PHE A 162 -11.06 2.63 0.61
N LEU A 163 -11.73 1.47 0.73
CA LEU A 163 -12.98 1.36 1.48
C LEU A 163 -12.66 1.68 2.94
N PRO A 164 -13.27 2.75 3.49
CA PRO A 164 -12.91 3.27 4.78
C PRO A 164 -13.47 2.35 5.85
N SER A 165 -12.68 1.36 6.27
CA SER A 165 -13.05 0.53 7.42
C SER A 165 -13.13 1.35 8.71
N GLN A 166 -12.53 2.55 8.73
CA GLN A 166 -12.80 3.59 9.72
C GLN A 166 -12.77 4.97 9.07
N LYS A 167 -13.68 5.87 9.46
CA LYS A 167 -13.66 7.30 9.10
C LYS A 167 -12.23 7.82 9.24
N PHE A 168 -11.51 8.02 8.13
CA PHE A 168 -10.15 8.56 8.17
C PHE A 168 -10.22 9.98 8.68
N ARG A 169 -10.00 10.13 9.98
CA ARG A 169 -9.93 11.43 10.63
C ARG A 169 -8.72 12.15 10.01
N LYS A 170 -8.96 13.30 9.37
CA LYS A 170 -7.90 14.22 8.98
C LYS A 170 -7.02 14.51 10.21
N TRP A 171 -5.77 14.90 9.97
CA TRP A 171 -4.95 15.41 11.06
C TRP A 171 -5.70 16.55 11.75
N PRO A 172 -5.67 16.61 13.10
CA PRO A 172 -6.30 17.71 13.82
C PRO A 172 -5.73 19.04 13.33
N ALA A 173 -6.56 20.07 13.32
CA ALA A 173 -6.12 21.39 12.88
C ALA A 173 -5.09 21.95 13.87
N PRO A 174 -4.16 22.83 13.43
CA PRO A 174 -3.18 23.44 14.33
C PRO A 174 -3.80 24.15 15.55
N GLU A 175 -5.03 24.65 15.37
CA GLU A 175 -5.83 25.34 16.40
C GLU A 175 -6.33 24.39 17.49
N GLU A 176 -6.53 23.11 17.17
CA GLU A 176 -6.96 22.06 18.09
C GLU A 176 -5.78 21.45 18.88
N ILE A 177 -4.55 21.86 18.55
CA ILE A 177 -3.29 21.28 19.05
C ILE A 177 -2.53 22.30 19.92
N LYS A 178 -3.16 23.43 20.29
CA LYS A 178 -2.64 24.35 21.33
C LYS A 178 -2.92 23.80 22.73
#